data_AF-A0A1C6T2V5-F1
#
_entry.id   AF-A0A1C6T2V5-F1
#
_cell.length_a   1.000
_cell.length_b   1.000
_cell.length_c   1.000
_cell.angle_alpha   90.00
_cell.angle_beta   90.00
_cell.angle_gamma   90.00
#
_symmetry.space_group_name_H-M   'P 1'
#
loop_
_entity.id
_entity.type
_entity.pdbx_description
1 polymer ?
#
loop_
_entity_poly.entity_id
_entity_poly.type
_entity_poly.pdbx_seq_one_letter_code
_entity_poly.pdbx_strand_id
1 'polypeptide(L)'
;MTQPRFRYHPDPVATGSAVPTVEACVLCGVARGWRYAGPIYGRQADVLCLHCIASGEAARTLTGAADFPCMFTDATDVPPDVPFAVVEEVTQRTPGFGSWQQPSWLYHCGDGAAFLGPGGYEELRTHPDALTMIRDDLHQLGWPADQADAMLRRMDASGEPSAYLFRCLYCGVHLASWDIG
;
A
#
# COMPACT_ATOMS: atom_id res chain seq x y z
N MET A 1 13.08 -21.48 -2.08
CA MET A 1 11.89 -21.18 -1.25
C MET A 1 11.05 -20.16 -2.01
N THR A 2 9.75 -20.39 -2.16
CA THR A 2 8.85 -19.46 -2.87
C THR A 2 8.40 -18.34 -1.94
N GLN A 3 8.39 -17.10 -2.42
CA GLN A 3 7.85 -15.95 -1.69
C GLN A 3 6.33 -16.10 -1.52
N PRO A 4 5.73 -15.66 -0.39
CA PRO A 4 4.29 -15.65 -0.24
C PRO A 4 3.67 -14.73 -1.29
N ARG A 5 2.46 -15.07 -1.71
CA ARG A 5 1.64 -14.23 -2.58
C ARG A 5 0.71 -13.41 -1.71
N PHE A 6 0.63 -12.11 -1.97
CA PHE A 6 -0.32 -11.23 -1.32
C PHE A 6 -1.35 -10.79 -2.34
N ARG A 7 -2.62 -10.90 -1.96
CA ARG A 7 -3.75 -10.54 -2.83
C ARG A 7 -3.74 -9.04 -3.14
N TYR A 8 -3.50 -8.22 -2.12
CA TYR A 8 -3.56 -6.77 -2.23
C TYR A 8 -2.20 -6.12 -2.52
N HIS A 9 -1.08 -6.79 -2.31
CA HIS A 9 0.25 -6.26 -2.70
C HIS A 9 1.03 -7.32 -3.50
N PRO A 10 0.67 -7.56 -4.77
CA PRO A 10 1.14 -8.70 -5.55
C PRO A 10 2.66 -8.77 -5.74
N ASP A 11 3.35 -7.62 -5.80
CA ASP A 11 4.81 -7.59 -5.97
C ASP A 11 5.49 -6.59 -5.02
N PRO A 12 5.67 -6.95 -3.72
CA PRO A 12 6.32 -6.09 -2.75
C PRO A 12 7.81 -5.83 -3.05
N VAL A 13 8.42 -6.64 -3.92
CA VAL A 13 9.83 -6.46 -4.32
C VAL A 13 9.93 -5.35 -5.35
N ALA A 14 9.09 -5.37 -6.38
CA ALA A 14 9.06 -4.34 -7.41
C ALA A 14 8.70 -2.95 -6.85
N THR A 15 7.85 -2.89 -5.83
CA THR A 15 7.45 -1.62 -5.17
C THR A 15 8.44 -1.14 -4.12
N GLY A 16 9.48 -1.92 -3.79
CA GLY A 16 10.46 -1.58 -2.76
C GLY A 16 10.03 -1.86 -1.32
N SER A 17 8.80 -2.33 -1.07
CA SER A 17 8.34 -2.74 0.26
C SER A 17 9.04 -4.00 0.80
N ALA A 18 9.76 -4.72 -0.04
CA ALA A 18 10.63 -5.82 0.32
C ALA A 18 12.03 -5.63 -0.29
N VAL A 19 13.05 -5.70 0.56
CA VAL A 19 14.46 -5.52 0.15
C VAL A 19 15.29 -6.76 0.48
N PRO A 20 16.36 -7.02 -0.29
CA PRO A 20 17.22 -8.18 -0.04
C PRO A 20 17.86 -8.15 1.36
N THR A 21 18.01 -9.31 1.99
CA THR A 21 18.79 -9.49 3.22
C THR A 21 19.32 -10.92 3.34
N VAL A 22 20.45 -11.08 4.04
CA VAL A 22 20.99 -12.38 4.45
C VAL A 22 20.60 -12.76 5.88
N GLU A 23 20.01 -11.83 6.63
CA GLU A 23 19.71 -11.97 8.05
C GLU A 23 18.44 -12.81 8.28
N ALA A 24 18.38 -13.44 9.45
CA ALA A 24 17.22 -14.21 9.88
C ALA A 24 16.10 -13.30 10.37
N CYS A 25 14.85 -13.69 10.10
CA CYS A 25 13.68 -12.99 10.65
C CYS A 25 13.71 -13.04 12.18
N VAL A 26 13.52 -11.89 12.84
CA VAL A 26 13.53 -11.80 14.32
C VAL A 26 12.39 -12.57 14.98
N LEU A 27 11.31 -12.87 14.24
CA LEU A 27 10.16 -13.60 14.75
C LEU A 27 10.31 -15.12 14.62
N CYS A 28 10.63 -15.61 13.43
CA CYS A 28 10.67 -17.06 13.17
C CYS A 28 12.07 -17.64 13.03
N GLY A 29 13.13 -16.83 13.13
CA GLY A 29 14.52 -17.28 13.08
C GLY A 29 15.03 -17.78 11.72
N VAL A 30 14.22 -17.68 10.65
CA VAL A 30 14.57 -18.21 9.34
C VAL A 30 14.95 -17.09 8.36
N ALA A 31 16.15 -17.18 7.79
CA ALA A 31 16.63 -16.32 6.70
C ALA A 31 15.97 -16.71 5.38
N ARG A 32 15.34 -15.75 4.69
CA ARG A 32 14.54 -15.99 3.47
C ARG A 32 14.98 -15.17 2.25
N GLY A 33 16.05 -14.40 2.37
CA GLY A 33 16.57 -13.55 1.29
C GLY A 33 15.90 -12.18 1.19
N TRP A 34 14.75 -11.97 1.84
CA TRP A 34 13.97 -10.73 1.76
C TRP A 34 13.44 -10.32 3.13
N ARG A 35 13.55 -9.02 3.46
CA ARG A 35 12.92 -8.39 4.61
C ARG A 35 11.94 -7.32 4.17
N TYR A 36 10.92 -7.10 4.97
CA TYR A 36 10.02 -5.98 4.86
C TYR A 36 10.75 -4.66 5.12
N ALA A 37 10.41 -3.64 4.34
CA ALA A 37 10.99 -2.30 4.40
C ALA A 37 9.92 -1.18 4.43
N GLY A 38 8.65 -1.55 4.58
CA GLY A 38 7.55 -0.60 4.74
C GLY A 38 7.24 -0.25 6.21
N PRO A 39 6.17 0.51 6.44
CA PRO A 39 5.78 0.97 7.78
C PRO A 39 5.29 -0.18 8.67
N ILE A 40 5.59 -0.07 9.97
CA ILE A 40 5.08 -0.96 11.02
C ILE A 40 4.41 -0.08 12.08
N TYR A 41 3.08 -0.15 12.16
CA TYR A 41 2.28 0.50 13.19
C TYR A 41 2.11 -0.47 14.36
N GLY A 42 3.11 -0.47 15.24
CA GLY A 42 3.22 -1.39 16.37
C GLY A 42 4.65 -1.44 16.89
N ARG A 43 5.02 -2.53 17.56
CA ARG A 43 6.41 -2.74 17.96
C ARG A 43 7.29 -2.94 16.72
N GLN A 44 8.36 -2.16 16.63
CA GLN A 44 9.31 -2.23 15.52
C GLN A 44 10.04 -3.58 15.48
N ALA A 45 10.46 -3.97 14.27
CA ALA A 45 11.24 -5.18 14.02
C ALA A 45 12.26 -4.92 12.91
N ASP A 46 13.55 -5.08 13.21
CA ASP A 46 14.63 -4.76 12.28
C ASP A 46 14.63 -5.66 11.03
N VAL A 47 14.45 -6.98 11.24
CA VAL A 47 14.39 -7.98 10.15
C VAL A 47 13.09 -8.75 10.26
N LEU A 48 12.09 -8.32 9.51
CA LEU A 48 10.79 -8.98 9.41
C LEU A 48 10.65 -9.66 8.04
N CYS A 49 10.39 -10.96 8.00
CA CYS A 49 10.15 -11.65 6.72
C CYS A 49 8.69 -11.56 6.27
N LEU A 50 8.49 -11.62 4.95
CA LEU A 50 7.16 -11.59 4.33
C LEU A 50 6.26 -12.77 4.73
N HIS A 51 6.83 -13.90 5.16
CA HIS A 51 6.03 -15.04 5.60
C HIS A 51 5.33 -14.78 6.95
N CYS A 52 5.98 -14.07 7.88
CA CYS A 52 5.37 -13.69 9.15
C CYS A 52 4.27 -12.65 8.95
N ILE A 53 4.39 -11.78 7.93
CA ILE A 53 3.31 -10.90 7.49
C ILE A 53 2.15 -11.74 6.94
N ALA A 54 2.42 -12.59 5.95
CA ALA A 54 1.39 -13.39 5.28
C ALA A 54 0.59 -14.31 6.23
N SER A 55 1.23 -14.88 7.26
CA SER A 55 0.55 -15.74 8.24
C SER A 55 -0.19 -14.98 9.35
N GLY A 56 -0.05 -13.65 9.40
CA GLY A 56 -0.52 -12.81 10.51
C GLY A 56 0.27 -13.00 11.81
N GLU A 57 1.39 -13.73 11.78
CA GLU A 57 2.23 -13.90 12.98
C GLU A 57 2.82 -12.57 13.43
N ALA A 58 3.29 -11.77 12.47
CA ALA A 58 3.84 -10.45 12.75
C ALA A 58 2.82 -9.54 13.45
N ALA A 59 1.57 -9.51 12.94
CA ALA A 59 0.48 -8.76 13.54
C ALA A 59 0.21 -9.15 14.99
N ARG A 60 0.16 -10.44 15.30
CA ARG A 60 -0.08 -10.94 16.66
C ARG A 60 1.10 -10.70 17.62
N THR A 61 2.33 -10.78 17.13
CA THR A 61 3.52 -10.69 18.00
C THR A 61 3.99 -9.26 18.22
N LEU A 62 3.92 -8.40 17.20
CA LEU A 62 4.47 -7.04 17.21
C LEU A 62 3.45 -5.99 17.67
N THR A 63 2.65 -6.32 18.69
CA THR A 63 1.54 -5.50 19.17
C THR A 63 1.91 -4.03 19.41
N GLY A 64 0.94 -3.14 19.16
CA GLY A 64 1.05 -1.71 19.41
C GLY A 64 0.61 -1.30 20.82
N ALA A 65 0.24 -0.03 20.98
CA ALA A 65 -0.34 0.46 22.23
C ALA A 65 -1.64 -0.31 22.56
N ALA A 66 -1.90 -0.56 23.85
CA ALA A 66 -3.09 -1.28 24.33
C ALA A 66 -3.25 -2.72 23.76
N ASP A 67 -2.15 -3.39 23.46
CA ASP A 67 -2.11 -4.80 22.98
C ASP A 67 -2.88 -5.05 21.68
N PHE A 68 -3.14 -4.01 20.89
CA PHE A 68 -3.70 -4.18 19.55
C PHE A 68 -2.70 -4.83 18.60
N PRO A 69 -3.14 -5.66 17.63
CA PRO A 69 -2.28 -6.22 16.60
C PRO A 69 -1.51 -5.14 15.84
N CYS A 70 -0.29 -5.46 15.41
CA CYS A 70 0.45 -4.56 14.53
C CYS A 70 -0.24 -4.45 13.16
N MET A 71 -0.16 -3.28 12.56
CA MET A 71 -0.61 -3.05 11.19
C MET A 71 0.56 -2.60 10.32
N PHE A 72 0.44 -2.84 9.02
CA PHE A 72 1.43 -2.47 8.01
C PHE A 72 0.94 -1.32 7.12
N THR A 73 -0.33 -0.96 7.21
CA THR A 73 -0.97 0.16 6.52
C THR A 73 -2.17 0.60 7.35
N ASP A 74 -2.66 1.81 7.12
CA ASP A 74 -3.90 2.27 7.72
C ASP A 74 -5.12 1.86 6.87
N ALA A 75 -6.29 1.83 7.49
CA ALA A 75 -7.56 1.62 6.83
C ALA A 75 -8.51 2.77 7.17
N THR A 76 -8.31 3.90 6.49
CA THR A 76 -9.26 5.03 6.54
C THR A 76 -10.29 4.88 5.43
N ASP A 77 -11.43 5.55 5.58
CA ASP A 77 -12.45 5.69 4.52
C ASP A 77 -12.92 4.35 3.93
N VAL A 78 -12.90 3.29 4.74
CA VAL A 78 -13.34 1.95 4.36
C VAL A 78 -14.83 2.00 3.98
N PRO A 79 -15.20 1.64 2.74
CA PRO A 79 -16.60 1.61 2.32
C PRO A 79 -17.43 0.64 3.18
N PRO A 80 -18.71 0.96 3.50
CA PRO A 80 -19.54 0.14 4.38
C PRO A 80 -19.79 -1.31 3.89
N ASP A 81 -19.64 -1.56 2.59
CA ASP A 81 -19.81 -2.87 1.97
C ASP A 81 -18.53 -3.73 1.99
N VAL A 82 -17.40 -3.20 2.46
CA VAL A 82 -16.16 -3.96 2.63
C VAL A 82 -16.21 -4.78 3.93
N PRO A 83 -16.07 -6.12 3.88
CA PRO A 83 -16.07 -6.95 5.07
C PRO A 83 -14.87 -6.67 5.98
N PHE A 84 -15.07 -6.77 7.30
CA PHE A 84 -13.99 -6.63 8.28
C PHE A 84 -12.79 -7.55 8.01
N ALA A 85 -13.03 -8.78 7.56
CA ALA A 85 -11.95 -9.72 7.23
C ALA A 85 -11.04 -9.24 6.08
N VAL A 86 -11.57 -8.42 5.15
CA VAL A 86 -10.77 -7.78 4.09
C VAL A 86 -9.88 -6.71 4.70
N VAL A 87 -10.44 -5.86 5.57
CA VAL A 87 -9.70 -4.82 6.28
C VAL A 87 -8.58 -5.44 7.13
N GLU A 88 -8.85 -6.54 7.83
CA GLU A 88 -7.85 -7.28 8.60
C GLU A 88 -6.72 -7.83 7.71
N GLU A 89 -7.04 -8.43 6.55
CA GLU A 89 -6.02 -8.92 5.63
C GLU A 89 -5.16 -7.81 5.03
N VAL A 90 -5.78 -6.69 4.64
CA VAL A 90 -5.10 -5.50 4.12
C VAL A 90 -4.16 -4.94 5.18
N THR A 91 -4.66 -4.69 6.40
CA THR A 91 -3.89 -3.99 7.44
C THR A 91 -2.86 -4.89 8.11
N GLN A 92 -3.13 -6.19 8.30
CA GLN A 92 -2.32 -7.07 9.16
C GLN A 92 -1.57 -8.17 8.41
N ARG A 93 -1.95 -8.48 7.17
CA ARG A 93 -1.36 -9.60 6.42
C ARG A 93 -0.84 -9.22 5.04
N THR A 94 -0.86 -7.93 4.72
CA THR A 94 -0.35 -7.38 3.47
C THR A 94 0.79 -6.43 3.78
N PRO A 95 1.94 -6.52 3.08
CA PRO A 95 2.99 -5.52 3.19
C PRO A 95 2.44 -4.14 2.83
N GLY A 96 2.65 -3.14 3.68
CA GLY A 96 2.34 -1.76 3.36
C GLY A 96 3.32 -1.16 2.37
N PHE A 97 3.11 0.12 2.08
CA PHE A 97 4.03 0.94 1.29
C PHE A 97 4.27 2.26 2.04
N GLY A 98 5.41 2.89 1.77
CA GLY A 98 5.69 4.22 2.30
C GLY A 98 5.08 5.30 1.41
N SER A 99 4.58 6.35 2.05
CA SER A 99 4.19 7.62 1.41
C SER A 99 4.56 8.78 2.33
N TRP A 100 4.53 10.02 1.83
CA TRP A 100 4.89 11.20 2.62
C TRP A 100 3.80 11.56 3.63
N GLN A 101 2.54 11.50 3.22
CA GLN A 101 1.35 11.46 4.05
C GLN A 101 1.04 10.04 4.50
N GLN A 102 0.07 9.85 5.41
CA GLN A 102 -0.35 8.52 5.81
C GLN A 102 -1.02 7.80 4.64
N PRO A 103 -0.47 6.66 4.16
CA PRO A 103 -1.07 5.93 3.06
C PRO A 103 -2.32 5.23 3.55
N SER A 104 -3.47 5.57 2.96
CA SER A 104 -4.68 4.79 3.10
C SER A 104 -4.83 3.83 1.94
N TRP A 105 -5.25 2.60 2.25
CA TRP A 105 -5.52 1.59 1.25
C TRP A 105 -6.80 1.90 0.48
N LEU A 106 -6.81 1.70 -0.85
CA LEU A 106 -8.00 1.93 -1.65
C LEU A 106 -8.88 0.68 -1.75
N TYR A 107 -10.20 0.91 -1.81
CA TYR A 107 -11.23 -0.13 -1.88
C TYR A 107 -12.14 0.10 -3.08
N HIS A 108 -12.65 -0.99 -3.68
CA HIS A 108 -13.59 -0.93 -4.79
C HIS A 108 -14.31 -2.26 -4.97
N CYS A 109 -15.59 -2.23 -5.36
CA CYS A 109 -16.45 -3.42 -5.48
C CYS A 109 -16.53 -4.25 -4.17
N GLY A 110 -16.65 -3.59 -3.01
CA GLY A 110 -16.78 -4.28 -1.71
C GLY A 110 -15.53 -5.02 -1.25
N ASP A 111 -14.34 -4.66 -1.75
CA ASP A 111 -13.08 -5.33 -1.41
C ASP A 111 -11.88 -4.37 -1.50
N GLY A 112 -10.73 -4.79 -0.99
CA GLY A 112 -9.46 -4.08 -1.14
C GLY A 112 -8.95 -4.13 -2.58
N ALA A 113 -8.43 -3.01 -3.06
CA ALA A 113 -7.74 -2.96 -4.35
C ALA A 113 -6.29 -3.47 -4.21
N ALA A 114 -5.72 -3.97 -5.30
CA ALA A 114 -4.32 -4.39 -5.33
C ALA A 114 -3.41 -3.21 -5.62
N PHE A 115 -2.51 -2.89 -4.70
CA PHE A 115 -1.45 -1.90 -4.87
C PHE A 115 -0.43 -2.37 -5.91
N LEU A 116 -0.19 -1.54 -6.91
CA LEU A 116 0.73 -1.81 -8.02
C LEU A 116 2.06 -1.08 -7.90
N GLY A 117 2.16 -0.10 -7.01
CA GLY A 117 3.37 0.71 -6.82
C GLY A 117 3.10 2.21 -6.93
N PRO A 118 4.12 3.04 -6.63
CA PRO A 118 4.08 4.44 -6.96
C PRO A 118 4.07 4.65 -8.49
N GLY A 119 3.46 5.73 -8.95
CA GLY A 119 3.30 6.05 -10.37
C GLY A 119 3.49 7.53 -10.65
N GLY A 120 4.20 7.84 -11.72
CA GLY A 120 4.29 9.18 -12.28
C GLY A 120 3.22 9.42 -13.34
N TYR A 121 3.27 10.58 -13.98
CA TYR A 121 2.31 10.95 -15.01
C TYR A 121 2.27 9.94 -16.19
N GLU A 122 3.43 9.43 -16.58
CA GLU A 122 3.57 8.55 -17.75
C GLU A 122 2.94 7.17 -17.51
N GLU A 123 3.02 6.65 -16.28
CA GLU A 123 2.31 5.44 -15.88
C GLU A 123 0.81 5.71 -15.79
N LEU A 124 0.42 6.80 -15.12
CA LEU A 124 -0.99 7.14 -14.91
C LEU A 124 -1.76 7.42 -16.20
N ARG A 125 -1.14 8.00 -17.23
CA ARG A 125 -1.82 8.23 -18.53
C ARG A 125 -2.24 6.94 -19.24
N THR A 126 -1.69 5.80 -18.85
CA THR A 126 -2.15 4.49 -19.34
C THR A 126 -3.37 3.95 -18.58
N HIS A 127 -3.75 4.64 -17.50
CA HIS A 127 -4.84 4.32 -16.57
C HIS A 127 -5.78 5.52 -16.41
N PRO A 128 -6.64 5.80 -17.40
CA PRO A 128 -7.49 7.00 -17.40
C PRO A 128 -8.43 7.09 -16.20
N ASP A 129 -8.91 5.96 -15.67
CA ASP A 129 -9.77 5.92 -14.48
C ASP A 129 -9.03 6.45 -13.23
N ALA A 130 -7.76 6.08 -13.07
CA ALA A 130 -6.92 6.55 -11.96
C ALA A 130 -6.63 8.06 -12.08
N LEU A 131 -6.37 8.56 -13.29
CA LEU A 131 -6.20 10.00 -13.52
C LEU A 131 -7.48 10.78 -13.21
N THR A 132 -8.64 10.27 -13.63
CA THR A 132 -9.93 10.91 -13.35
C THR A 132 -10.18 10.96 -11.85
N MET A 133 -9.89 9.87 -11.11
CA MET A 133 -10.02 9.84 -9.66
C MET A 133 -9.18 10.94 -8.97
N ILE A 134 -7.92 11.11 -9.38
CA ILE A 134 -7.06 12.18 -8.82
C ILE A 134 -7.59 13.57 -9.18
N ARG A 135 -8.08 13.78 -10.41
CA ARG A 135 -8.70 15.06 -10.82
C ARG A 135 -9.93 15.39 -9.98
N ASP A 136 -10.79 14.41 -9.77
CA ASP A 136 -12.03 14.57 -9.01
C ASP A 136 -11.72 14.93 -7.56
N ASP A 137 -10.71 14.29 -6.96
CA ASP A 137 -10.25 14.60 -5.60
C ASP A 137 -9.66 16.01 -5.50
N LEU A 138 -8.76 16.40 -6.42
CA LEU A 138 -8.22 17.77 -6.49
C LEU A 138 -9.34 18.82 -6.66
N HIS A 139 -10.33 18.53 -7.50
CA HIS A 139 -11.47 19.41 -7.69
C HIS A 139 -12.34 19.52 -6.42
N GLN A 140 -12.54 18.41 -5.69
CA GLN A 140 -13.21 18.43 -4.39
C GLN A 140 -12.46 19.27 -3.35
N LEU A 141 -11.13 19.30 -3.42
CA LEU A 141 -10.28 20.19 -2.63
C LEU A 141 -10.27 21.65 -3.13
N GLY A 142 -11.03 21.97 -4.17
CA GLY A 142 -11.20 23.32 -4.71
C GLY A 142 -10.11 23.76 -5.69
N TRP A 143 -9.29 22.84 -6.21
CA TRP A 143 -8.27 23.18 -7.20
C TRP A 143 -8.90 23.49 -8.56
N PRO A 144 -8.50 24.59 -9.22
CA PRO A 144 -8.83 24.84 -10.61
C PRO A 144 -8.33 23.73 -11.55
N ALA A 145 -9.10 23.43 -12.61
CA ALA A 145 -8.80 22.33 -13.52
C ALA A 145 -7.40 22.43 -14.19
N ASP A 146 -6.96 23.65 -14.53
CA ASP A 146 -5.63 23.90 -15.10
C ASP A 146 -4.50 23.63 -14.09
N GLN A 147 -4.72 23.95 -12.81
CA GLN A 147 -3.77 23.65 -11.73
C GLN A 147 -3.71 22.14 -11.45
N ALA A 148 -4.86 21.46 -11.46
CA ALA A 148 -4.92 20.01 -11.30
C ALA A 148 -4.16 19.29 -12.43
N ASP A 149 -4.38 19.69 -13.69
CA ASP A 149 -3.65 19.12 -14.83
C ASP A 149 -2.14 19.42 -14.76
N ALA A 150 -1.75 20.62 -14.30
CA ALA A 150 -0.34 20.95 -14.11
C ALA A 150 0.32 20.12 -12.99
N MET A 151 -0.40 19.84 -11.91
CA MET A 151 0.05 18.98 -10.81
C MET A 151 0.23 17.54 -11.28
N LEU A 152 -0.76 16.98 -11.99
CA LEU A 152 -0.68 15.63 -12.56
C LEU A 152 0.55 15.45 -13.44
N ARG A 153 0.85 16.42 -14.31
CA ARG A 153 2.02 16.36 -15.21
C ARG A 153 3.37 16.40 -14.50
N ARG A 154 3.40 16.82 -13.24
CA ARG A 154 4.61 16.85 -12.41
C ARG A 154 4.82 15.56 -11.62
N MET A 155 3.88 14.63 -11.64
CA MET A 155 3.96 13.41 -10.85
C MET A 155 5.14 12.53 -11.29
N ASP A 156 5.92 12.09 -10.30
CA ASP A 156 7.09 11.22 -10.46
C ASP A 156 7.00 10.09 -9.43
N ALA A 157 7.07 8.83 -9.89
CA ALA A 157 7.00 7.64 -9.04
C ALA A 157 8.12 7.56 -7.97
N SER A 158 9.19 8.34 -8.13
CA SER A 158 10.33 8.40 -7.22
C SER A 158 10.46 9.74 -6.50
N GLY A 159 9.55 10.69 -6.74
CA GLY A 159 9.64 12.07 -6.27
C GLY A 159 8.31 12.65 -5.83
N GLU A 160 8.22 13.98 -5.84
CA GLU A 160 7.04 14.71 -5.40
C GLU A 160 6.59 15.69 -6.50
N PRO A 161 5.28 15.74 -6.82
CA PRO A 161 4.21 14.89 -6.29
C PRO A 161 4.32 13.43 -6.77
N SER A 162 3.68 12.52 -6.03
CA SER A 162 3.61 11.08 -6.35
C SER A 162 2.16 10.61 -6.37
N ALA A 163 1.85 9.63 -7.22
CA ALA A 163 0.63 8.84 -7.10
C ALA A 163 0.93 7.41 -6.64
N TYR A 164 -0.06 6.75 -6.06
CA TYR A 164 0.00 5.36 -5.65
C TYR A 164 -1.09 4.61 -6.40
N LEU A 165 -0.68 3.75 -7.34
CA LEU A 165 -1.58 3.08 -8.26
C LEU A 165 -2.14 1.80 -7.65
N PHE A 166 -3.45 1.59 -7.81
CA PHE A 166 -4.15 0.39 -7.41
C PHE A 166 -4.99 -0.17 -8.56
N ARG A 167 -5.39 -1.44 -8.44
CA ARG A 167 -6.31 -2.09 -9.36
C ARG A 167 -7.37 -2.87 -8.61
N CYS A 168 -8.65 -2.63 -8.92
CA CYS A 168 -9.74 -3.43 -8.38
C CYS A 168 -9.58 -4.89 -8.80
N LEU A 169 -9.74 -5.80 -7.84
CA LEU A 169 -9.60 -7.24 -8.06
C LEU A 169 -10.78 -7.88 -8.80
N TYR A 170 -11.90 -7.18 -8.92
CA TYR A 170 -13.12 -7.70 -9.56
C TYR A 170 -13.34 -7.14 -10.96
N CYS A 171 -13.40 -5.82 -11.10
CA CYS A 171 -13.66 -5.19 -12.40
C CYS A 171 -12.39 -4.76 -13.15
N GLY A 172 -11.22 -4.78 -12.51
CA GLY A 172 -9.95 -4.39 -13.13
C GLY A 172 -9.75 -2.89 -13.33
N VAL A 173 -10.67 -2.04 -12.86
CA VAL A 173 -10.51 -0.58 -12.90
C VAL A 173 -9.27 -0.17 -12.10
N HIS A 174 -8.58 0.85 -12.58
CA HIS A 174 -7.43 1.41 -11.88
C HIS A 174 -7.87 2.59 -11.02
N LEU A 175 -7.31 2.67 -9.82
CA LEU A 175 -7.57 3.70 -8.83
C LEU A 175 -6.22 4.32 -8.46
N ALA A 176 -6.21 5.54 -7.98
CA ALA A 176 -4.98 6.10 -7.43
C ALA A 176 -5.26 7.08 -6.29
N SER A 177 -4.44 6.99 -5.26
CA SER A 177 -4.25 8.07 -4.29
C SER A 177 -3.01 8.88 -4.69
N TRP A 178 -2.83 10.05 -4.10
CA TRP A 178 -1.74 10.94 -4.45
C TRP A 178 -1.26 11.72 -3.24
N ASP A 179 -0.07 12.29 -3.39
CA ASP A 179 0.61 13.06 -2.36
C ASP A 179 1.49 14.14 -2.99
N ILE A 180 1.62 15.28 -2.31
CA ILE A 180 2.35 16.47 -2.79
C ILE A 180 3.57 16.85 -1.94
N GLY A 181 3.83 16.17 -0.82
CA GLY A 181 4.93 16.49 0.10
C GLY A 181 4.68 17.72 0.98
#